data_AF-A0A067XGT1-F1
#
_entry.id   AF-A0A067XGT1-F1
#
_cell.length_a   1.000
_cell.length_b   1.000
_cell.length_c   1.000
_cell.angle_alpha   90.00
_cell.angle_beta   90.00
_cell.angle_gamma   90.00
#
_symmetry.space_group_name_H-M   'P 1'
#
loop_
_entity.id
_entity.type
_entity.pdbx_description
1 polymer ?
#
loop_
_entity_poly.entity_id
_entity_poly.type
_entity_poly.pdbx_seq_one_letter_code
_entity_poly.pdbx_strand_id
1 'polypeptide(L)'
;GVLGADLVAFHTHEYLANFSNACKRAIKRSMGEGEEGSAFRFEIEGRCVSLEAIPIGIDPEIFIKQCETEETRKRVEEIRARFEGKKIILGVDRVDYIKGIPHRIRAFSKLILRNPEWEDKVALFQVGV
;
A
#
# COMPACT_ATOMS: atom_id res chain seq x y z
N GLY A 1 -14.06 5.94 21.70
CA GLY A 1 -12.93 6.09 20.76
C GLY A 1 -12.76 4.81 19.97
N VAL A 2 -11.58 4.54 19.39
CA VAL A 2 -11.33 3.34 18.56
C VAL A 2 -11.59 2.02 19.32
N LEU A 3 -11.23 1.97 20.62
CA LEU A 3 -11.50 0.84 21.52
C LEU A 3 -13.00 0.67 21.90
N GLY A 4 -13.89 1.49 21.33
CA GLY A 4 -15.34 1.27 21.41
C GLY A 4 -15.84 0.19 20.45
N ALA A 5 -15.04 -0.21 19.46
CA ALA A 5 -15.34 -1.35 18.59
C ALA A 5 -15.06 -2.68 19.30
N ASP A 6 -15.66 -3.77 18.82
CA ASP A 6 -15.37 -5.13 19.31
C ASP A 6 -14.19 -5.77 18.54
N LEU A 7 -13.90 -5.26 17.35
CA LEU A 7 -12.75 -5.63 16.52
C LEU A 7 -12.09 -4.36 15.95
N VAL A 8 -10.76 -4.29 16.04
CA VAL A 8 -9.95 -3.27 15.36
C VAL A 8 -8.93 -3.99 14.48
N ALA A 9 -9.04 -3.78 13.17
CA ALA A 9 -8.19 -4.45 12.19
C ALA A 9 -7.19 -3.49 11.54
N PHE A 10 -6.00 -4.01 11.24
CA PHE A 10 -4.90 -3.29 10.59
C PHE A 10 -4.40 -4.05 9.37
N HIS A 11 -3.78 -3.36 8.41
CA HIS A 11 -3.22 -4.04 7.24
C HIS A 11 -1.96 -4.87 7.55
N THR A 12 -1.22 -4.53 8.61
CA THR A 12 0.04 -5.18 8.94
C THR A 12 0.12 -5.51 10.43
N HIS A 13 0.89 -6.54 10.76
CA HIS A 13 1.21 -6.89 12.15
C HIS A 13 1.97 -5.76 12.85
N GLU A 14 2.77 -4.98 12.13
CA GLU A 14 3.49 -3.84 12.69
C GLU A 14 2.53 -2.76 13.18
N TYR A 15 1.51 -2.40 12.38
CA TYR A 15 0.53 -1.39 12.78
C TYR A 15 -0.32 -1.87 13.95
N LEU A 16 -0.69 -3.16 13.97
CA LEU A 16 -1.34 -3.79 15.11
C LEU A 16 -0.47 -3.69 16.37
N ALA A 17 0.82 -4.07 16.28
CA ALA A 17 1.74 -4.01 17.41
C ALA A 17 1.93 -2.58 17.92
N ASN A 18 2.06 -1.61 17.00
CA ASN A 18 2.17 -0.19 17.35
C ASN A 18 0.92 0.30 18.08
N PHE A 19 -0.27 -0.05 17.60
CA PHE A 19 -1.53 0.31 18.23
C PHE A 19 -1.71 -0.38 19.60
N SER A 20 -1.43 -1.68 19.68
CA SER A 20 -1.46 -2.46 20.92
C SER A 20 -0.55 -1.84 21.99
N ASN A 21 0.70 -1.54 21.62
CA ASN A 21 1.67 -0.88 22.50
C ASN A 21 1.22 0.53 22.92
N ALA A 22 0.60 1.29 22.02
CA ALA A 22 0.05 2.61 22.35
C ALA A 22 -1.11 2.50 23.35
N CYS A 23 -2.01 1.53 23.17
CA CYS A 23 -3.13 1.29 24.08
C CYS A 23 -2.64 0.87 25.47
N LYS A 24 -1.69 -0.09 25.55
CA LYS A 24 -1.09 -0.51 26.84
C LYS A 24 -0.48 0.67 27.59
N ARG A 25 0.27 1.54 26.90
CA ARG A 25 0.86 2.74 27.52
C ARG A 25 -0.19 3.75 27.97
N ALA A 26 -1.23 3.96 27.17
CA ALA A 26 -2.30 4.91 27.50
C ALA A 26 -3.14 4.43 28.70
N ILE A 27 -3.54 3.16 28.71
CA ILE A 27 -4.35 2.56 29.77
C ILE A 27 -3.57 2.49 31.09
N LYS A 28 -2.29 2.06 31.05
CA LYS A 28 -1.42 2.06 32.25
C LYS A 28 -1.31 3.45 32.88
N ARG A 29 -1.30 4.51 32.05
CA ARG A 29 -1.25 5.90 32.51
C ARG A 29 -2.57 6.39 33.12
N SER A 30 -3.71 5.85 32.70
CA SER A 30 -5.04 6.28 33.17
C SER A 30 -5.58 5.46 34.34
N MET A 31 -5.24 4.18 34.47
CA MET A 31 -5.87 3.25 35.42
C MET A 31 -4.91 2.55 36.41
N GLY A 32 -3.60 2.82 36.36
CA GLY A 32 -2.61 2.12 37.20
C GLY A 32 -2.21 0.75 36.64
N GLU A 33 -1.60 -0.12 37.46
CA GLU A 33 -1.27 -1.52 37.09
C GLU A 33 -2.54 -2.38 37.14
N GLY A 34 -3.28 -2.42 36.03
CA GLY A 34 -4.51 -3.19 35.89
C GLY A 34 -4.65 -3.83 34.51
N GLU A 35 -4.93 -5.14 34.53
CA GLU A 35 -5.21 -6.13 33.48
C GLU A 35 -4.43 -6.05 32.16
N GLU A 36 -3.41 -6.92 32.07
CA GLU A 36 -2.65 -7.19 30.85
C GLU A 36 -3.53 -7.91 29.81
N GLY A 37 -4.06 -7.13 28.87
CA GLY A 37 -4.47 -7.69 27.59
C GLY A 37 -3.29 -8.38 26.89
N SER A 38 -3.54 -9.57 26.32
CA SER A 38 -2.60 -10.22 25.40
C SER A 38 -2.30 -9.32 24.19
N ALA A 39 -1.30 -9.62 23.38
CA ALA A 39 -0.95 -8.79 22.21
C ALA A 39 -2.14 -8.51 21.26
N PHE A 40 -3.16 -9.37 21.26
CA PHE A 40 -4.28 -9.40 20.32
C PHE A 40 -5.66 -9.18 20.97
N ARG A 41 -5.73 -9.01 22.29
CA ARG A 41 -7.01 -8.79 23.00
C ARG A 41 -6.84 -7.81 24.14
N PHE A 42 -7.74 -6.85 24.21
CA PHE A 42 -7.80 -5.85 25.28
C PHE A 42 -9.09 -6.02 26.08
N GLU A 43 -8.97 -6.17 27.39
CA GLU A 43 -10.11 -6.13 28.30
C GLU A 43 -10.24 -4.73 28.89
N ILE A 44 -11.40 -4.11 28.71
CA ILE A 44 -11.68 -2.74 29.11
C ILE A 44 -13.12 -2.70 29.61
N GLU A 45 -13.32 -2.33 30.88
CA GLU A 45 -14.65 -2.15 31.49
C GLU A 45 -15.58 -3.38 31.28
N GLY A 46 -15.02 -4.60 31.37
CA GLY A 46 -15.75 -5.85 31.18
C GLY A 46 -16.06 -6.21 29.72
N ARG A 47 -15.57 -5.45 28.74
CA ARG A 47 -15.62 -5.75 27.31
C ARG A 47 -14.27 -6.25 26.83
N CYS A 48 -14.29 -7.18 25.87
CA CYS A 48 -13.09 -7.64 25.18
C CYS A 48 -13.07 -7.06 23.76
N VAL A 49 -11.96 -6.41 23.39
CA VAL A 49 -11.70 -5.88 22.05
C VAL A 49 -10.61 -6.70 21.39
N SER A 50 -10.91 -7.30 20.25
CA SER A 50 -9.95 -8.06 19.46
C SER A 50 -9.15 -7.15 18.52
N LEU A 51 -7.85 -7.42 18.39
CA LEU A 51 -6.99 -6.79 17.39
C LEU A 51 -6.50 -7.82 16.38
N GLU A 52 -6.65 -7.52 15.09
CA GLU A 52 -6.22 -8.42 14.02
C GLU A 52 -5.50 -7.72 12.87
N ALA A 53 -4.59 -8.44 12.21
CA ALA A 53 -3.93 -7.98 11.00
C ALA A 53 -4.64 -8.60 9.79
N ILE A 54 -5.48 -7.81 9.13
CA ILE A 54 -6.29 -8.20 7.98
C ILE A 54 -5.90 -7.29 6.80
N PRO A 55 -4.96 -7.73 5.93
CA PRO A 55 -4.59 -6.97 4.74
C PRO A 55 -5.78 -6.90 3.77
N ILE A 56 -6.03 -5.72 3.21
CA ILE A 56 -7.08 -5.55 2.20
C ILE A 56 -6.60 -6.11 0.86
N GLY A 57 -7.44 -6.93 0.23
CA GLY A 57 -7.22 -7.46 -1.11
C GLY A 57 -7.99 -6.68 -2.18
N ILE A 58 -7.83 -7.12 -3.43
CA ILE A 58 -8.66 -6.73 -4.57
C ILE A 58 -9.49 -7.95 -5.02
N ASP A 59 -10.52 -7.71 -5.82
CA ASP A 59 -11.19 -8.75 -6.62
C ASP A 59 -10.41 -8.92 -7.94
N PRO A 60 -9.58 -9.97 -8.10
CA PRO A 60 -8.75 -10.14 -9.28
C PRO A 60 -9.56 -10.49 -10.54
N GLU A 61 -10.72 -11.13 -10.40
CA GLU A 61 -11.55 -11.55 -11.52
C GLU A 61 -12.06 -10.36 -12.34
N ILE A 62 -12.39 -9.25 -11.68
CA ILE A 62 -12.78 -8.00 -12.36
C ILE A 62 -11.66 -7.51 -13.29
N PHE A 63 -10.40 -7.51 -12.82
CA PHE A 63 -9.27 -7.03 -13.62
C PHE A 63 -8.92 -8.00 -14.75
N ILE A 64 -8.95 -9.32 -14.49
CA ILE A 64 -8.69 -10.33 -15.51
C ILE A 64 -9.70 -10.20 -16.65
N LYS A 65 -11.00 -10.12 -16.33
CA LYS A 65 -12.05 -9.93 -17.34
C LYS A 65 -11.87 -8.64 -18.11
N GLN A 66 -11.54 -7.53 -17.44
CA GLN A 66 -11.31 -6.26 -18.12
C GLN A 66 -10.11 -6.34 -19.09
N CYS A 67 -9.02 -7.00 -18.69
CA CYS A 67 -7.84 -7.21 -19.55
C CYS A 67 -8.13 -8.06 -20.79
N GLU A 68 -9.17 -8.89 -20.77
CA GLU A 68 -9.57 -9.74 -21.90
C GLU A 68 -10.49 -9.02 -22.90
N THR A 69 -10.99 -7.83 -22.55
CA THR A 69 -11.82 -7.05 -23.47
C THR A 69 -11.05 -6.60 -24.71
N GLU A 70 -11.73 -6.58 -25.85
CA GLU A 70 -11.14 -6.18 -27.13
C GLU A 70 -10.64 -4.73 -27.09
N GLU A 71 -11.38 -3.84 -26.42
CA GLU A 71 -10.97 -2.45 -26.21
C GLU A 71 -9.62 -2.35 -25.49
N THR A 72 -9.45 -3.12 -24.40
CA THR A 72 -8.20 -3.11 -23.64
C THR A 72 -7.05 -3.72 -24.45
N ARG A 73 -7.29 -4.84 -25.14
CA ARG A 73 -6.26 -5.48 -25.99
C ARG A 73 -5.79 -4.56 -27.11
N LYS A 74 -6.73 -3.95 -27.84
CA LYS A 74 -6.41 -2.98 -28.89
C LYS A 74 -5.61 -1.81 -28.33
N ARG A 75 -6.00 -1.27 -27.17
CA ARG A 75 -5.27 -0.17 -26.54
C ARG A 75 -3.84 -0.57 -26.14
N VAL A 76 -3.65 -1.79 -25.66
CA VAL A 76 -2.32 -2.34 -25.34
C VAL A 76 -1.46 -2.48 -26.60
N GLU A 77 -2.03 -2.95 -27.71
CA GLU A 77 -1.34 -3.04 -29.00
C GLU A 77 -0.90 -1.67 -29.52
N GLU A 78 -1.78 -0.66 -29.46
CA GLU A 78 -1.45 0.72 -29.83
C GLU A 78 -0.26 1.27 -29.02
N ILE A 79 -0.26 1.01 -27.70
CA ILE A 79 0.84 1.43 -26.83
C ILE A 79 2.12 0.67 -27.18
N ARG A 80 2.05 -0.63 -27.41
CA ARG A 80 3.23 -1.45 -27.79
C ARG A 80 3.84 -1.00 -29.11
N ALA A 81 3.02 -0.74 -30.13
CA ALA A 81 3.48 -0.25 -31.42
C ALA A 81 4.12 1.14 -31.29
N ARG A 82 3.51 2.05 -30.53
CA ARG A 82 4.04 3.40 -30.31
C ARG A 82 5.42 3.41 -29.63
N PHE A 83 5.69 2.43 -28.78
CA PHE A 83 6.94 2.32 -28.02
C PHE A 83 7.75 1.07 -28.40
N GLU A 84 7.63 0.65 -29.65
CA GLU A 84 8.37 -0.50 -30.17
C GLU A 84 9.88 -0.33 -29.92
N GLY A 85 10.52 -1.42 -29.48
CA GLY A 85 11.94 -1.42 -29.12
C GLY A 85 12.29 -0.72 -27.79
N LYS A 86 11.31 -0.16 -27.07
CA LYS A 86 11.52 0.49 -25.77
C LYS A 86 10.90 -0.31 -24.62
N LYS A 87 11.55 -0.31 -23.47
CA LYS A 87 11.00 -0.80 -22.20
C LYS A 87 10.18 0.30 -21.54
N ILE A 88 8.96 -0.02 -21.14
CA ILE A 88 8.07 0.91 -20.43
C ILE A 88 8.14 0.63 -18.92
N ILE A 89 8.42 1.67 -18.15
CA ILE A 89 8.22 1.70 -16.69
C ILE A 89 6.95 2.51 -16.44
N LEU A 90 5.94 1.90 -15.82
CA LEU A 90 4.67 2.54 -15.51
C LEU A 90 4.55 2.79 -13.99
N GLY A 91 4.15 4.01 -13.63
CA GLY A 91 3.69 4.37 -12.30
C GLY A 91 2.28 4.93 -12.34
N VAL A 92 1.41 4.43 -11.47
CA VAL A 92 0.04 4.91 -11.32
C VAL A 92 -0.19 5.11 -9.83
N ASP A 93 -0.23 6.36 -9.41
CA ASP A 93 -0.29 6.73 -8.00
C ASP A 93 -1.12 8.00 -7.83
N ARG A 94 -1.78 8.17 -6.68
CA ARG A 94 -2.29 9.49 -6.30
C ARG A 94 -1.13 10.48 -6.18
N VAL A 95 -1.33 11.75 -6.51
CA VAL A 95 -0.31 12.80 -6.31
C VAL A 95 -0.20 13.14 -4.82
N ASP A 96 0.41 12.22 -4.07
CA ASP A 96 0.49 12.22 -2.61
C ASP A 96 1.96 12.01 -2.20
N TYR A 97 2.43 12.76 -1.19
CA TYR A 97 3.83 12.81 -0.80
C TYR A 97 4.36 11.47 -0.27
N ILE A 98 3.48 10.58 0.20
CA ILE A 98 3.86 9.24 0.67
C ILE A 98 4.09 8.25 -0.46
N LYS A 99 3.72 8.58 -1.71
CA LYS A 99 3.81 7.67 -2.87
C LYS A 99 5.20 7.60 -3.50
N GLY A 100 6.12 8.45 -3.03
CA GLY A 100 7.53 8.38 -3.46
C GLY A 100 7.76 8.74 -4.93
N ILE A 101 6.82 9.44 -5.59
CA ILE A 101 6.95 9.85 -7.00
C ILE A 101 8.27 10.61 -7.26
N PRO A 102 8.70 11.59 -6.43
CA PRO A 102 9.98 12.26 -6.63
C PRO A 102 11.19 11.30 -6.56
N HIS A 103 11.12 10.29 -5.68
CA HIS A 103 12.17 9.28 -5.55
C HIS A 103 12.26 8.40 -6.79
N ARG A 104 11.12 8.02 -7.38
CA ARG A 104 11.06 7.26 -8.63
C ARG A 104 11.65 8.02 -9.81
N ILE A 105 11.30 9.30 -9.96
CA ILE A 105 11.85 10.17 -11.01
C ILE A 105 13.37 10.33 -10.83
N ARG A 106 13.83 10.56 -9.60
CA ARG A 106 15.27 10.64 -9.29
C ARG A 106 16.00 9.32 -9.58
N ALA A 107 15.38 8.19 -9.28
CA ALA A 107 15.94 6.87 -9.61
C ALA A 107 16.02 6.66 -11.12
N PHE A 108 15.01 7.06 -11.88
CA PHE A 108 15.03 7.00 -13.34
C PHE A 108 16.12 7.89 -13.93
N SER A 109 16.28 9.13 -13.45
CA SER A 109 17.39 10.00 -13.85
C SER A 109 18.75 9.34 -13.58
N LYS A 110 18.94 8.72 -12.41
CA LYS A 110 20.17 7.97 -12.09
C LYS A 110 20.37 6.75 -12.99
N LEU A 111 19.30 6.05 -13.37
CA LEU A 111 19.36 4.91 -14.29
C LEU A 111 19.98 5.35 -15.62
N ILE A 112 19.43 6.40 -16.24
CA ILE A 112 19.92 6.91 -17.53
C ILE A 112 21.36 7.43 -17.41
N LEU A 113 21.65 8.24 -16.39
CA LEU A 113 23.00 8.82 -16.21
C LEU A 113 24.09 7.77 -15.97
N ARG A 114 23.78 6.67 -15.29
CA ARG A 114 24.75 5.62 -14.97
C ARG A 114 24.87 4.56 -16.06
N ASN A 115 23.90 4.49 -16.95
CA ASN A 115 23.78 3.44 -17.95
C ASN A 115 23.31 4.06 -19.28
N PRO A 116 24.21 4.78 -20.00
CA PRO A 116 23.88 5.45 -21.25
C PRO A 116 23.32 4.50 -22.32
N GLU A 117 23.58 3.20 -22.23
CA GLU A 117 23.02 2.20 -23.15
C GLU A 117 21.48 2.10 -23.08
N TRP A 118 20.86 2.62 -22.01
CA TRP A 118 19.41 2.70 -21.85
C TRP A 118 18.80 4.01 -22.37
N GLU A 119 19.63 4.98 -22.77
CA GLU A 119 19.17 6.18 -23.44
C GLU A 119 18.36 5.78 -24.69
N ASP A 120 17.20 6.42 -24.86
CA ASP A 120 16.19 6.07 -25.86
C ASP A 120 15.62 4.64 -25.87
N LYS A 121 16.07 3.74 -24.98
CA LYS A 121 15.56 2.36 -24.88
C LYS A 121 14.60 2.15 -23.71
N VAL A 122 14.46 3.12 -22.80
CA VAL A 122 13.55 3.04 -21.66
C VAL A 122 12.72 4.32 -21.54
N ALA A 123 11.43 4.19 -21.26
CA ALA A 123 10.53 5.31 -21.01
C ALA A 123 9.81 5.14 -19.67
N LEU A 124 9.75 6.22 -18.88
CA LEU A 124 8.96 6.30 -17.65
C LEU A 124 7.63 7.03 -17.91
N PHE A 125 6.52 6.35 -17.65
CA PHE A 125 5.17 6.93 -17.62
C PHE A 125 4.70 7.03 -16.18
N GLN A 126 4.57 8.24 -15.66
CA GLN A 126 3.96 8.47 -14.36
C GLN A 126 2.58 9.09 -14.55
N VAL A 127 1.55 8.35 -14.18
CA VAL A 127 0.16 8.81 -14.11
C VAL A 127 -0.14 9.21 -12.68
N GLY A 128 -0.60 10.44 -12.51
CA GLY A 128 -1.18 10.94 -11.27
C GLY A 128 -2.70 10.82 -11.32
N VAL A 129 -3.30 10.19 -10.32
CA VAL A 129 -4.77 10.11 -10.17
C VAL A 129 -5.29 10.91 -8.97
#